data_AF-A0A6P2B503-F1
#
_entry.id   AF-A0A6P2B503-F1
#
_cell.length_a   1.000
_cell.length_b   1.000
_cell.length_c   1.000
_cell.angle_alpha   90.00
_cell.angle_beta   90.00
_cell.angle_gamma   90.00
#
_symmetry.space_group_name_H-M   'P 1'
#
loop_
_entity.id
_entity.type
_entity.pdbx_description
1 polymer ?
#
loop_
_entity_poly.entity_id
_entity_poly.type
_entity_poly.pdbx_seq_one_letter_code
_entity_poly.pdbx_strand_id
1 'polypeptide(L)'
;MFRKIDESRFLSRLLQNTSNTLARQRGLPVVIGIVLIFLSLIAQSLNVAIDHPLLAVVGIILHHVGVLIAIIGLLISIPLGK
;
A
#
# COMPACT_ATOMS: atom_id res chain seq x y z
N MET A 1 10.41 -21.97 14.58
CA MET A 1 9.04 -21.46 14.83
C MET A 1 8.26 -21.04 13.56
N PHE A 2 8.83 -21.10 12.35
CA PHE A 2 8.15 -20.65 11.11
C PHE A 2 7.28 -21.70 10.40
N ARG A 3 7.32 -22.97 10.84
CA ARG A 3 6.70 -24.09 10.12
C ARG A 3 5.15 -24.10 10.17
N LYS A 4 4.54 -23.43 11.16
CA LYS A 4 3.07 -23.36 11.32
C LYS A 4 2.39 -22.30 10.44
N ILE A 5 3.12 -21.31 9.93
CA ILE A 5 2.55 -20.30 9.02
C ILE A 5 2.41 -20.89 7.60
N ASP A 6 3.32 -21.80 7.24
CA ASP A 6 3.39 -22.45 5.92
C ASP A 6 2.26 -23.47 5.67
N GLU A 7 1.67 -24.04 6.73
CA GLU A 7 0.54 -24.99 6.60
C GLU A 7 -0.82 -24.32 6.33
N SER A 8 -0.91 -22.99 6.49
CA SER A 8 -2.14 -22.27 6.17
C SER A 8 -2.31 -22.19 4.66
N ARG A 9 -2.99 -23.19 4.08
CA ARG A 9 -3.42 -23.19 2.68
C ARG A 9 -4.18 -21.91 2.32
N PHE A 10 -4.84 -21.27 3.28
CA PHE A 10 -5.51 -19.99 3.09
C PHE A 10 -4.52 -18.82 2.95
N LEU A 11 -3.52 -18.73 3.82
CA LEU A 11 -2.52 -17.66 3.76
C LEU A 11 -1.61 -17.81 2.53
N SER A 12 -1.23 -19.04 2.21
CA SER A 12 -0.48 -19.36 1.00
C SER A 12 -1.25 -18.99 -0.28
N ARG A 13 -2.55 -19.34 -0.36
CA ARG A 13 -3.42 -18.94 -1.49
C ARG A 13 -3.64 -17.43 -1.56
N LEU A 14 -3.78 -16.74 -0.43
CA LEU A 14 -3.90 -15.29 -0.39
C LEU A 14 -2.63 -14.62 -0.92
N LEU A 15 -1.46 -15.03 -0.42
CA LEU A 15 -0.15 -14.54 -0.88
C LEU A 15 0.07 -14.84 -2.36
N GLN A 16 -0.34 -16.01 -2.84
CA GLN A 16 -0.21 -16.41 -4.23
C GLN A 16 -1.12 -15.59 -5.15
N ASN A 17 -2.36 -15.30 -4.72
CA ASN A 17 -3.29 -14.47 -5.47
C ASN A 17 -2.88 -12.99 -5.46
N THR A 18 -2.46 -12.44 -4.33
CA THR A 18 -1.95 -11.06 -4.26
C THR A 18 -0.68 -10.92 -5.08
N SER A 19 0.24 -11.89 -5.00
CA SER A 19 1.48 -11.89 -5.80
C SER A 19 1.20 -12.04 -7.30
N ASN A 20 0.29 -12.92 -7.73
CA ASN A 20 -0.07 -13.05 -9.15
C ASN A 20 -0.76 -11.79 -9.69
N THR A 21 -1.58 -11.13 -8.87
CA THR A 21 -2.26 -9.89 -9.25
C THR A 21 -1.25 -8.73 -9.34
N LEU A 22 -0.33 -8.63 -8.39
CA LEU A 22 0.80 -7.68 -8.40
C LEU A 22 1.71 -7.90 -9.62
N ALA A 23 2.01 -9.16 -9.95
CA ALA A 23 2.90 -9.51 -11.05
C ALA A 23 2.26 -9.25 -12.42
N ARG A 24 0.94 -9.42 -12.57
CA ARG A 24 0.21 -9.11 -13.81
C ARG A 24 0.02 -7.61 -14.05
N GLN A 25 -0.03 -6.80 -13.00
CA GLN A 25 -0.23 -5.35 -13.10
C GLN A 25 0.89 -4.61 -12.38
N ARG A 26 2.11 -4.71 -12.91
CA ARG A 26 3.33 -4.16 -12.28
C ARG A 26 3.27 -2.67 -11.91
N GLY A 27 2.34 -1.89 -12.48
CA GLY A 27 2.10 -0.49 -12.13
C GLY A 27 0.96 -0.22 -11.14
N LEU A 28 0.08 -1.21 -10.86
CA LEU A 28 -1.10 -0.99 -10.02
C LEU A 28 -0.75 -0.57 -8.57
N PRO A 29 0.25 -1.17 -7.90
CA PRO A 29 0.58 -0.73 -6.54
C PRO A 29 1.10 0.71 -6.53
N VAL A 30 1.85 1.12 -7.55
CA VAL A 30 2.29 2.53 -7.68
C VAL A 30 1.09 3.47 -7.75
N VAL A 31 0.11 3.15 -8.60
CA VAL A 31 -1.11 3.96 -8.75
C VAL A 31 -1.91 4.01 -7.44
N ILE A 32 -2.09 2.87 -6.76
CA ILE A 32 -2.78 2.83 -5.46
C ILE A 32 -2.06 3.71 -4.43
N GLY A 33 -0.74 3.60 -4.36
CA GLY A 33 0.07 4.42 -3.45
C GLY A 33 -0.08 5.91 -3.72
N ILE A 34 -0.03 6.33 -4.98
CA ILE A 34 -0.24 7.72 -5.39
C ILE A 34 -1.64 8.22 -4.98
N VAL A 35 -2.69 7.43 -5.23
CA VAL A 35 -4.06 7.80 -4.84
C VAL A 35 -4.19 7.98 -3.32
N LEU A 36 -3.59 7.09 -2.53
CA LEU A 36 -3.59 7.20 -1.06
C LEU A 36 -2.86 8.46 -0.57
N ILE A 37 -1.72 8.79 -1.17
CA ILE A 37 -0.99 10.02 -0.88
C ILE A 37 -1.86 11.25 -1.23
N PHE A 38 -2.56 11.22 -2.36
CA PHE A 38 -3.44 12.31 -2.78
C PHE A 38 -4.62 12.50 -1.80
N LEU A 39 -5.24 11.41 -1.37
CA LEU A 39 -6.27 11.45 -0.32
C LEU A 39 -5.72 11.96 1.01
N SER A 40 -4.48 11.60 1.36
CA SER A 40 -3.82 12.10 2.57
C SER A 40 -3.63 13.61 2.53
N LEU A 41 -3.27 14.16 1.37
CA LEU A 41 -3.13 15.60 1.17
C LEU A 41 -4.45 16.33 1.39
N ILE A 42 -5.55 15.80 0.84
CA ILE A 42 -6.89 16.35 1.04
C ILE A 42 -7.26 16.30 2.53
N ALA A 43 -7.08 15.16 3.19
CA ALA A 43 -7.41 15.00 4.60
C ALA A 43 -6.60 15.95 5.50
N GLN A 44 -5.29 16.10 5.26
CA GLN A 44 -4.44 17.02 6.02
C GLN A 44 -4.79 18.49 5.73
N SER A 45 -5.12 18.84 4.50
CA SER A 45 -5.56 20.20 4.13
C SER A 45 -6.89 20.57 4.81
N LEU A 46 -7.84 19.64 4.84
CA LEU A 46 -9.10 19.82 5.58
C LEU A 46 -8.86 19.91 7.08
N ASN A 47 -7.88 19.17 7.61
CA ASN A 47 -7.54 19.24 9.02
C ASN A 47 -7.05 20.64 9.44
N VAL A 48 -6.36 21.39 8.56
CA VAL A 48 -5.95 22.77 8.86
C VAL A 48 -7.16 23.70 9.08
N ALA A 49 -8.30 23.42 8.45
CA ALA A 49 -9.51 24.23 8.60
C ALA A 49 -10.40 23.80 9.78
N ILE A 50 -10.37 22.53 10.17
CA ILE A 50 -11.33 21.92 11.10
C ILE A 50 -10.68 21.51 12.43
N ASP A 51 -9.35 21.38 12.49
CA ASP A 51 -8.57 20.91 13.65
C ASP A 51 -9.12 19.64 14.30
N HIS A 52 -9.48 18.65 13.47
CA HIS A 52 -10.12 17.42 13.93
C HIS A 52 -9.10 16.29 14.15
N PRO A 53 -8.88 15.81 15.39
CA PRO A 53 -7.79 14.88 15.70
C PRO A 53 -7.86 13.55 14.93
N LEU A 54 -9.07 13.01 14.66
CA LEU A 54 -9.20 11.81 13.83
C LEU A 54 -8.77 12.03 12.38
N LEU A 55 -9.01 13.22 11.83
CA LEU A 55 -8.69 13.54 10.45
C LEU A 55 -7.18 13.67 10.27
N ALA A 56 -6.49 14.24 11.27
CA ALA A 56 -5.04 14.26 11.36
C ALA A 56 -4.45 12.83 11.36
N VAL A 57 -4.95 11.94 12.23
CA VAL A 57 -4.45 10.56 12.33
C VAL A 57 -4.70 9.79 11.03
N VAL A 58 -5.91 9.86 10.48
CA VAL A 58 -6.25 9.18 9.22
C VAL A 58 -5.38 9.71 8.08
N GLY A 59 -5.18 11.02 8.00
CA GLY A 59 -4.30 11.64 7.01
C GLY A 59 -2.85 11.18 7.11
N ILE A 60 -2.30 11.07 8.32
CA ILE A 60 -0.93 10.58 8.53
C ILE A 60 -0.81 9.11 8.12
N ILE A 61 -1.76 8.26 8.52
CA ILE A 61 -1.75 6.83 8.19
C ILE A 61 -1.86 6.63 6.67
N LEU A 62 -2.82 7.30 6.02
CA LEU A 62 -2.99 7.24 4.56
C LEU A 62 -1.71 7.62 3.83
N HIS A 63 -1.01 8.65 4.30
CA HIS A 63 0.25 9.09 3.70
C HIS A 63 1.32 8.00 3.77
N HIS A 64 1.60 7.48 4.97
CA HIS A 64 2.68 6.52 5.18
C HIS A 64 2.39 5.18 4.51
N VAL A 65 1.14 4.71 4.57
CA VAL A 65 0.71 3.50 3.87
C VAL A 65 0.79 3.71 2.35
N GLY A 66 0.37 4.86 1.84
CA GLY A 66 0.46 5.21 0.43
C GLY A 66 1.90 5.24 -0.08
N VAL A 67 2.81 5.88 0.66
CA VAL A 67 4.25 5.93 0.35
C VAL A 67 4.85 4.52 0.32
N LEU A 68 4.56 3.69 1.33
CA LEU A 68 5.07 2.31 1.37
C LEU A 68 4.58 1.50 0.15
N ILE A 69 3.29 1.58 -0.16
CA ILE A 69 2.70 0.86 -1.31
C ILE A 69 3.30 1.37 -2.63
N ALA A 70 3.50 2.69 -2.77
CA ALA A 70 4.10 3.28 -3.97
C ALA A 70 5.55 2.80 -4.17
N ILE A 71 6.37 2.79 -3.10
CA ILE A 71 7.75 2.32 -3.15
C ILE A 71 7.81 0.83 -3.47
N ILE A 72 6.97 0.01 -2.83
CA ILE A 72 6.87 -1.43 -3.13
C ILE A 72 6.48 -1.64 -4.60
N GLY A 73 5.49 -0.88 -5.08
CA GLY A 73 5.09 -0.91 -6.49
C GLY A 73 6.23 -0.57 -7.42
N LEU A 74 6.99 0.48 -7.11
CA LEU A 74 8.12 0.92 -7.91
C LEU A 74 9.19 -0.18 -7.97
N LEU A 75 9.56 -0.75 -6.83
CA LEU A 75 10.53 -1.84 -6.72
C LEU A 75 10.14 -3.08 -7.54
N ILE A 76 8.84 -3.42 -7.58
CA ILE A 76 8.34 -4.56 -8.36
C ILE A 76 8.24 -4.24 -9.86
N SER A 77 8.01 -2.96 -10.20
CA SER A 77 7.89 -2.51 -11.59
C SER A 77 9.23 -2.49 -12.33
N ILE A 78 10.33 -2.23 -11.62
CA ILE A 78 11.68 -2.27 -12.19
C ILE A 78 12.08 -3.75 -12.37
N PRO A 79 12.35 -4.22 -13.61
CA PRO A 79 12.80 -5.57 -13.83
C PRO A 79 14.23 -5.75 -13.26
N LEU A 80 14.42 -6.75 -12.39
CA LEU A 80 15.68 -7.10 -11.72
C LEU A 80 16.80 -7.63 -12.66
N GLY A 81 16.77 -7.36 -13.96
CA GLY A 81 17.71 -8.02 -14.88
C GLY A 81 17.65 -7.61 -16.34
N LYS A 82 17.51 -6.32 -16.63
CA LYS A 82 18.02 -5.72 -17.87
C LYS A 82 18.67 -4.39 -17.55
#